data_AF-A0A9P6LTR2-F1
#
_entry.id   AF-A0A9P6LTR2-F1
#
_cell.length_a   1.000
_cell.length_b   1.000
_cell.length_c   1.000
_cell.angle_alpha   90.00
_cell.angle_beta   90.00
_cell.angle_gamma   90.00
#
_symmetry.space_group_name_H-M   'P 1'
#
loop_
_entity.id
_entity.type
_entity.pdbx_description
1 polymer ?
#
loop_
_entity_poly.entity_id
_entity_poly.type
_entity_poly.pdbx_seq_one_letter_code
_entity_poly.pdbx_strand_id
1 'polypeptide(L)'
;MKDNNAPLSSFGIKPNGVITMMGTKSSKSDIRTAPLTTTSGSGGDPEEHALVIEIQTSYKKILDLTDQHVPKYERAVKEYIQSNNPPSVMDLKNEYGGERPMRKWLLDEYTLLSEKLMQALLVLDSVICKPNFEVARAKRKEAVKETQRLLDLIDEMNARVKTYDETAEATGKL
;
A
#
# COMPACT_ATOMS: atom_id res chain seq x y z
N MET A 1 33.56 -16.57 0.80
CA MET A 1 33.60 -17.16 -0.56
C MET A 1 33.08 -16.09 -1.50
N LYS A 2 33.88 -15.65 -2.48
CA LYS A 2 33.50 -14.52 -3.37
C LYS A 2 32.78 -14.96 -4.64
N ASP A 3 32.76 -16.26 -4.92
CA ASP A 3 32.05 -16.86 -6.05
C ASP A 3 31.28 -18.09 -5.54
N ASN A 4 29.97 -18.12 -5.75
CA ASN A 4 29.10 -19.23 -5.32
C ASN A 4 28.86 -20.25 -6.44
N ASN A 5 29.36 -20.00 -7.64
CA ASN A 5 29.21 -20.86 -8.81
C ASN A 5 30.51 -21.61 -9.17
N ALA A 6 31.63 -21.24 -8.55
CA ALA A 6 32.88 -21.97 -8.72
C ALA A 6 32.85 -23.34 -7.98
N PRO A 7 33.37 -24.41 -8.59
CA PRO A 7 33.44 -25.72 -7.94
C PRO A 7 34.35 -25.66 -6.70
N LEU A 8 34.07 -26.52 -5.70
CA LEU A 8 34.82 -26.59 -4.44
C LEU A 8 36.33 -26.78 -4.63
N SER A 9 36.74 -27.39 -5.75
CA SER A 9 38.14 -27.54 -6.16
C SER A 9 38.86 -26.21 -6.40
N SER A 10 38.16 -25.18 -6.90
CA SER A 10 38.71 -23.85 -7.17
C SER A 10 39.01 -23.06 -5.89
N PHE A 11 38.45 -23.48 -4.76
CA PHE A 11 38.71 -22.87 -3.44
C PHE A 11 39.83 -23.57 -2.66
N GLY A 12 40.53 -24.52 -3.27
CA GLY A 12 41.63 -25.25 -2.62
C GLY A 12 41.16 -26.15 -1.47
N ILE A 13 39.87 -26.46 -1.41
CA ILE A 13 39.28 -27.32 -0.37
C ILE A 13 39.68 -28.76 -0.66
N LYS A 14 40.46 -29.34 0.24
CA LYS A 14 40.93 -30.73 0.14
C LYS A 14 39.91 -31.71 0.74
N PRO A 15 39.96 -33.00 0.35
CA PRO A 15 39.23 -34.05 1.06
C PRO A 15 39.53 -33.96 2.56
N ASN A 16 38.49 -34.04 3.40
CA ASN A 16 38.53 -33.85 4.87
C ASN A 16 38.75 -32.40 5.37
N GLY A 17 38.59 -31.39 4.51
CA GLY A 17 38.58 -29.99 4.95
C GLY A 17 37.38 -29.67 5.85
N VAL A 18 37.61 -28.95 6.95
CA VAL A 18 36.55 -28.52 7.87
C VAL A 18 36.07 -27.12 7.47
N ILE A 19 34.77 -26.97 7.22
CA ILE A 19 34.13 -25.71 6.85
C ILE A 19 33.16 -25.32 7.95
N THR A 20 33.28 -24.11 8.48
CA THR A 20 32.35 -23.56 9.47
C THR A 20 31.36 -22.62 8.77
N MET A 21 30.08 -22.99 8.78
CA MET A 21 29.00 -22.16 8.24
C MET A 21 28.50 -21.19 9.33
N MET A 22 28.60 -19.90 9.08
CA MET A 22 27.95 -18.87 9.89
C MET A 22 26.69 -18.41 9.17
N GLY A 23 25.52 -18.65 9.75
CA GLY A 23 24.23 -18.25 9.19
C GLY A 23 23.24 -17.83 10.29
N THR A 24 22.39 -16.86 9.97
CA THR A 24 21.21 -16.51 10.77
C THR A 24 20.09 -17.51 10.49
N LYS A 25 19.46 -18.05 11.54
CA LYS A 25 18.44 -19.11 11.44
C LYS A 25 17.25 -18.64 10.59
N SER A 26 16.99 -19.27 9.45
CA SER A 26 15.78 -19.04 8.66
C SER A 26 14.58 -19.76 9.29
N SER A 27 13.45 -19.06 9.35
CA SER A 27 12.18 -19.56 9.87
C SER A 27 11.59 -20.60 8.90
N LYS A 28 10.95 -21.65 9.42
CA LYS A 28 10.32 -22.73 8.65
C LYS A 28 9.20 -22.25 7.70
N SER A 29 8.75 -21.00 7.82
CA SER A 29 7.79 -20.36 6.92
C SER A 29 8.36 -20.07 5.52
N ASP A 30 9.68 -19.91 5.39
CA ASP A 30 10.30 -19.44 4.14
C ASP A 30 10.60 -20.58 3.16
N ILE A 31 10.52 -21.84 3.63
CA ILE A 31 10.88 -23.03 2.85
C ILE A 31 9.72 -23.47 1.94
N ARG A 32 8.47 -23.04 2.20
CA ARG A 32 7.27 -23.61 1.54
C ARG A 32 6.62 -22.75 0.47
N THR A 33 7.06 -21.51 0.26
CA THR A 33 6.36 -20.56 -0.63
C THR A 33 7.24 -19.96 -1.72
N ALA A 34 8.29 -20.66 -2.13
CA ALA A 34 9.02 -20.32 -3.36
C ALA A 34 8.54 -21.26 -4.49
N PRO A 35 7.73 -20.79 -5.45
CA PRO A 35 7.61 -21.47 -6.72
C PRO A 35 8.97 -21.40 -7.41
N LEU A 36 9.48 -22.57 -7.72
CA LEU A 36 10.60 -22.81 -8.60
C LEU A 36 10.25 -22.28 -10.01
N THR A 37 10.57 -21.02 -10.30
CA THR A 37 10.75 -20.55 -11.68
C THR A 37 12.23 -20.35 -11.95
N THR A 38 12.87 -21.45 -12.32
CA THR A 38 14.11 -21.44 -13.09
C THR A 38 13.84 -20.87 -14.47
N THR A 39 14.06 -19.57 -14.64
CA THR A 39 14.46 -19.00 -15.93
C THR A 39 15.88 -18.45 -15.76
N SER A 40 16.82 -19.24 -16.24
CA SER A 40 18.17 -18.88 -16.67
C SER A 40 18.38 -17.38 -16.96
N GLY A 41 19.22 -16.71 -16.17
CA GLY A 41 19.83 -15.44 -16.60
C GLY A 41 19.90 -14.27 -15.62
N SER A 42 19.62 -14.40 -14.33
CA SER A 42 20.13 -13.44 -13.32
C SER A 42 19.96 -14.00 -11.92
N GLY A 43 21.05 -14.25 -11.21
CA GLY A 43 20.99 -14.19 -9.76
C GLY A 43 20.60 -12.76 -9.41
N GLY A 44 19.33 -12.54 -9.06
CA GLY A 44 18.81 -11.22 -8.71
C GLY A 44 19.72 -10.59 -7.67
N ASP A 45 20.12 -9.35 -7.91
CA ASP A 45 20.98 -8.61 -7.00
C ASP A 45 20.30 -8.60 -5.61
N PRO A 46 20.96 -9.03 -4.53
CA PRO A 46 20.38 -8.93 -3.19
C PRO A 46 19.92 -7.51 -2.85
N GLU A 47 20.52 -6.48 -3.47
CA GLU A 47 20.11 -5.09 -3.37
C GLU A 47 18.76 -4.82 -4.06
N GLU A 48 18.55 -5.36 -5.27
CA GLU A 48 17.25 -5.24 -5.97
C GLU A 48 16.14 -5.94 -5.18
N HIS A 49 16.45 -7.12 -4.63
CA HIS A 49 15.49 -7.86 -3.81
C HIS A 49 15.10 -7.09 -2.54
N ALA A 50 16.05 -6.40 -1.89
CA ALA A 50 15.77 -5.55 -0.73
C ALA A 50 14.82 -4.38 -1.10
N LEU A 51 15.08 -3.70 -2.22
CA LEU A 51 14.20 -2.63 -2.72
C LEU A 51 12.80 -3.14 -3.05
N VAL A 52 12.70 -4.32 -3.66
CA VAL A 52 11.42 -4.97 -3.94
C VAL A 52 10.63 -5.22 -2.65
N ILE A 53 11.28 -5.73 -1.60
CA ILE A 53 10.64 -5.95 -0.29
C ILE A 53 10.16 -4.63 0.30
N GLU A 54 10.97 -3.57 0.22
CA GLU A 54 10.61 -2.25 0.74
C GLU A 54 9.39 -1.66 0.04
N ILE A 55 9.37 -1.71 -1.31
CA ILE A 55 8.22 -1.29 -2.12
C ILE A 55 6.98 -2.09 -1.73
N GLN A 56 7.10 -3.42 -1.65
CA GLN A 56 5.97 -4.28 -1.31
C GLN A 56 5.45 -4.06 0.11
N THR A 57 6.34 -3.81 1.06
CA THR A 57 5.98 -3.53 2.46
C THR A 57 5.22 -2.21 2.55
N SER A 58 5.70 -1.18 1.85
CA SER A 58 5.05 0.12 1.78
C SER A 58 3.69 0.02 1.09
N TYR A 59 3.63 -0.68 -0.04
CA TYR A 59 2.40 -0.91 -0.79
C TYR A 59 1.37 -1.72 -0.01
N LYS A 60 1.79 -2.75 0.74
CA LYS A 60 0.89 -3.52 1.59
C LYS A 60 0.22 -2.66 2.66
N LYS A 61 0.95 -1.73 3.29
CA LYS A 61 0.37 -0.79 4.27
C LYS A 61 -0.73 0.08 3.64
N ILE A 62 -0.59 0.44 2.36
CA ILE A 62 -1.60 1.19 1.62
C ILE A 62 -2.86 0.34 1.43
N LEU A 63 -2.68 -0.91 0.98
CA LEU A 63 -3.80 -1.84 0.78
C LEU A 63 -4.55 -2.09 2.08
N ASP A 64 -3.83 -2.39 3.16
CA ASP A 64 -4.44 -2.64 4.48
C ASP A 64 -5.24 -1.42 4.98
N LEU A 65 -4.70 -0.19 4.81
CA LEU A 65 -5.39 1.05 5.17
C LEU A 65 -6.64 1.28 4.30
N THR A 66 -6.51 1.08 3.00
CA THR A 66 -7.58 1.27 2.03
C THR A 66 -8.72 0.28 2.27
N ASP A 67 -8.41 -0.99 2.46
CA ASP A 67 -9.38 -2.06 2.73
C ASP A 67 -10.16 -1.81 4.03
N GLN A 68 -9.52 -1.19 5.02
CA GLN A 68 -10.16 -0.85 6.29
C GLN A 68 -11.10 0.36 6.19
N HIS A 69 -10.69 1.40 5.44
CA HIS A 69 -11.32 2.72 5.51
C HIS A 69 -12.22 3.03 4.30
N VAL A 70 -11.82 2.65 3.08
CA VAL A 70 -12.59 2.95 1.86
C VAL A 70 -14.00 2.36 1.88
N PRO A 71 -14.24 1.10 2.27
CA PRO A 71 -15.60 0.56 2.31
C PRO A 71 -16.51 1.26 3.34
N LYS A 72 -15.93 1.76 4.44
CA LYS A 72 -16.67 2.52 5.45
C LYS A 72 -17.04 3.90 4.91
N TYR A 73 -16.08 4.57 4.29
CA TYR A 73 -16.30 5.87 3.66
C TYR A 73 -17.34 5.78 2.53
N GLU A 74 -17.22 4.79 1.64
CA GLU A 74 -18.17 4.57 0.55
C GLU A 74 -19.60 4.35 1.08
N ARG A 75 -19.76 3.53 2.12
CA ARG A 75 -21.07 3.30 2.76
C ARG A 75 -21.66 4.60 3.31
N ALA A 76 -20.87 5.35 4.06
CA ALA A 76 -21.28 6.61 4.65
C ALA A 76 -21.64 7.67 3.59
N VAL A 77 -20.89 7.75 2.48
CA VAL A 77 -21.22 8.61 1.34
C VAL A 77 -22.57 8.22 0.73
N LYS A 78 -22.81 6.91 0.52
CA LYS A 78 -24.09 6.43 -0.01
C LYS A 78 -25.25 6.75 0.92
N GLU A 79 -25.10 6.50 2.22
CA GLU A 79 -26.11 6.81 3.23
C GLU A 79 -26.41 8.33 3.28
N TYR A 80 -25.37 9.16 3.23
CA TYR A 80 -25.51 10.62 3.22
C TYR A 80 -26.31 11.11 2.01
N ILE A 81 -25.94 10.66 0.80
CA ILE A 81 -26.62 11.06 -0.44
C ILE A 81 -28.07 10.51 -0.50
N GLN A 82 -28.28 9.27 -0.04
CA GLN A 82 -29.61 8.62 -0.08
C GLN A 82 -30.58 9.16 0.96
N SER A 83 -30.09 9.67 2.09
CA SER A 83 -30.94 10.17 3.18
C SER A 83 -31.85 11.32 2.76
N ASN A 84 -31.57 12.01 1.64
CA ASN A 84 -32.40 13.02 0.97
C ASN A 84 -32.86 14.19 1.87
N ASN A 85 -32.26 14.25 3.07
CA ASN A 85 -32.50 15.16 4.16
C ASN A 85 -31.06 15.43 4.65
N PRO A 86 -30.51 16.64 4.53
CA PRO A 86 -29.22 16.91 5.14
C PRO A 86 -29.40 16.56 6.61
N PRO A 87 -28.62 15.62 7.17
CA PRO A 87 -28.73 15.33 8.58
C PRO A 87 -28.18 16.56 9.31
N SER A 88 -29.08 17.51 9.59
CA SER A 88 -28.85 18.63 10.50
C SER A 88 -28.29 18.10 11.82
N VAL A 89 -28.65 16.87 12.20
CA VAL A 89 -28.01 16.10 13.26
C VAL A 89 -28.36 14.62 13.06
N MET A 90 -27.50 13.83 12.40
CA MET A 90 -27.53 12.37 12.59
C MET A 90 -26.42 12.08 13.59
N ASP A 91 -26.83 11.77 14.81
CA ASP A 91 -25.99 11.40 15.96
C ASP A 91 -25.10 10.19 15.66
N LEU A 92 -23.96 10.42 15.02
CA LEU A 92 -22.81 9.53 15.20
C LEU A 92 -22.18 9.90 16.55
N LYS A 93 -22.62 9.24 17.62
CA LYS A 93 -21.99 9.32 18.94
C LYS A 93 -20.52 8.91 18.82
N ASN A 94 -19.63 9.88 18.83
CA ASN A 94 -18.23 9.62 19.14
C ASN A 94 -18.11 9.12 20.60
N GLU A 95 -17.07 8.33 20.89
CA GLU A 95 -16.72 7.84 22.24
C GLU A 95 -16.56 8.95 23.31
N TYR A 96 -16.59 10.23 22.89
CA TYR A 96 -16.45 11.43 23.74
C TYR A 96 -17.71 12.31 23.79
N GLY A 97 -18.87 11.85 23.32
CA GLY A 97 -20.15 12.52 23.56
C GLY A 97 -20.36 13.87 22.83
N GLY A 98 -19.56 14.19 21.81
CA GLY A 98 -19.77 15.36 20.96
C GLY A 98 -20.50 15.00 19.67
N GLU A 99 -21.61 15.68 19.39
CA GLU A 99 -22.32 15.65 18.10
C GLU A 99 -21.35 16.09 16.99
N ARG A 100 -20.98 15.18 16.09
CA ARG A 100 -20.33 15.58 14.83
C ARG A 100 -21.35 15.45 13.71
N PRO A 101 -21.66 16.51 12.96
CA PRO A 101 -22.50 16.38 11.78
C PRO A 101 -21.82 15.39 10.82
N MET A 102 -22.59 14.44 10.27
CA MET A 102 -22.13 13.39 9.35
C MET A 102 -21.22 13.96 8.25
N ARG A 103 -21.53 15.17 7.79
CA ARG A 103 -20.74 15.90 6.79
C ARG A 103 -19.29 16.19 7.24
N LYS A 104 -19.10 16.56 8.50
CA LYS A 104 -17.77 16.80 9.08
C LYS A 104 -16.98 15.50 9.17
N TRP A 105 -17.63 14.40 9.58
CA TRP A 105 -16.98 13.09 9.58
C TRP A 105 -16.55 12.67 8.17
N LEU A 106 -17.39 12.85 7.16
CA LEU A 106 -17.03 12.57 5.75
C LEU A 106 -15.82 13.39 5.29
N LEU A 107 -15.73 14.66 5.69
CA LEU A 107 -14.59 15.50 5.36
C LEU A 107 -13.32 15.06 6.10
N ASP A 108 -13.42 14.78 7.40
CA ASP A 108 -12.31 14.29 8.23
C ASP A 108 -11.76 12.97 7.66
N GLU A 109 -12.65 12.03 7.30
CA GLU A 109 -12.29 10.72 6.75
C GLU A 109 -11.66 10.83 5.35
N TYR A 110 -12.23 11.67 4.48
CA TYR A 110 -11.64 12.01 3.17
C TYR A 110 -10.23 12.58 3.32
N THR A 111 -10.05 13.52 4.24
CA THR A 111 -8.77 14.18 4.49
C THR A 111 -7.74 13.16 4.99
N LEU A 112 -8.12 12.29 5.93
CA LEU A 112 -7.26 11.21 6.42
C LEU A 112 -6.83 10.28 5.27
N LEU A 113 -7.78 9.79 4.48
CA LEU A 113 -7.53 8.87 3.38
C LEU A 113 -6.63 9.50 2.31
N SER A 114 -6.96 10.71 1.84
CA SER A 114 -6.18 11.43 0.84
C SER A 114 -4.75 11.71 1.33
N GLU A 115 -4.58 12.18 2.57
CA GLU A 115 -3.26 12.43 3.15
C GLU A 115 -2.42 11.15 3.24
N LYS A 116 -3.03 10.03 3.69
CA LYS A 116 -2.32 8.76 3.83
C LYS A 116 -1.88 8.20 2.48
N LEU A 117 -2.73 8.30 1.46
CA LEU A 117 -2.37 7.89 0.10
C LEU A 117 -1.30 8.80 -0.53
N MET A 118 -1.38 10.10 -0.32
CA MET A 118 -0.33 11.04 -0.75
C MET A 118 1.02 10.77 -0.05
N GLN A 119 1.02 10.55 1.26
CA GLN A 119 2.21 10.15 2.02
C GLN A 119 2.82 8.88 1.45
N ALA A 120 1.98 7.92 1.07
CA ALA A 120 2.46 6.67 0.50
C ALA A 120 3.04 6.82 -0.90
N LEU A 121 2.48 7.69 -1.75
CA LEU A 121 3.11 8.07 -3.03
C LEU A 121 4.50 8.66 -2.83
N LEU A 122 4.65 9.59 -1.87
CA LEU A 122 5.96 10.18 -1.56
C LEU A 122 6.98 9.12 -1.12
N VAL A 123 6.55 8.13 -0.33
CA VAL A 123 7.42 7.01 0.06
C VAL A 123 7.80 6.17 -1.16
N LEU A 124 6.86 5.82 -2.02
CA LEU A 124 7.14 5.06 -3.24
C LEU A 124 8.09 5.80 -4.20
N ASP A 125 7.92 7.11 -4.35
CA ASP A 125 8.77 7.97 -5.19
C ASP A 125 10.18 8.14 -4.62
N SER A 126 10.34 8.06 -3.30
CA SER A 126 11.64 8.12 -2.65
C SER A 126 12.52 6.89 -2.93
N VAL A 127 11.93 5.77 -3.38
CA VAL A 127 12.69 4.55 -3.70
C VAL A 127 13.42 4.73 -5.03
N ILE A 128 14.74 4.92 -4.96
CA ILE A 128 15.60 5.09 -6.14
C ILE A 128 16.04 3.72 -6.68
N CYS A 129 15.51 3.33 -7.84
CA CYS A 129 15.89 2.11 -8.52
C CYS A 129 16.97 2.38 -9.58
N LYS A 130 18.05 1.59 -9.60
CA LYS A 130 19.08 1.64 -10.64
C LYS A 130 18.52 1.20 -12.01
N PRO A 131 19.12 1.60 -13.14
CA PRO A 131 18.62 1.26 -14.48
C PRO A 131 18.53 -0.25 -14.74
N ASN A 132 19.39 -1.06 -14.13
CA ASN A 132 19.43 -2.51 -14.26
C ASN A 132 18.44 -3.24 -13.32
N PHE A 133 17.75 -2.52 -12.42
CA PHE A 133 16.80 -3.10 -11.46
C PHE A 133 15.37 -3.05 -12.01
N GLU A 134 15.14 -3.79 -13.11
CA GLU A 134 13.88 -3.76 -13.84
C GLU A 134 12.69 -4.27 -13.02
N VAL A 135 12.89 -5.26 -12.15
CA VAL A 135 11.81 -5.81 -11.32
C VAL A 135 11.39 -4.80 -10.27
N ALA A 136 12.35 -4.15 -9.60
CA ALA A 136 12.05 -3.10 -8.63
C ALA A 136 11.35 -1.90 -9.29
N ARG A 137 11.81 -1.48 -10.47
CA ARG A 137 11.18 -0.38 -11.24
C ARG A 137 9.75 -0.72 -11.65
N ALA A 138 9.51 -1.92 -12.15
CA ALA A 138 8.19 -2.39 -12.55
C ALA A 138 7.23 -2.40 -11.35
N LYS A 139 7.64 -3.00 -10.23
CA LYS A 139 6.82 -3.04 -9.00
C LYS A 139 6.55 -1.65 -8.42
N ARG A 140 7.53 -0.75 -8.41
CA ARG A 140 7.32 0.64 -7.98
C ARG A 140 6.26 1.31 -8.84
N LYS A 141 6.35 1.16 -10.18
CA LYS A 141 5.40 1.75 -11.12
C LYS A 141 3.98 1.19 -10.92
N GLU A 142 3.85 -0.11 -10.70
CA GLU A 142 2.58 -0.76 -10.38
C GLU A 142 1.96 -0.20 -9.09
N ALA A 143 2.74 -0.15 -8.01
CA ALA A 143 2.30 0.39 -6.73
C ALA A 143 1.87 1.86 -6.81
N VAL A 144 2.64 2.70 -7.53
CA VAL A 144 2.30 4.11 -7.76
C VAL A 144 0.99 4.22 -8.54
N LYS A 145 0.85 3.46 -9.63
CA LYS A 145 -0.35 3.50 -10.47
C LYS A 145 -1.60 3.10 -9.68
N GLU A 146 -1.52 2.05 -8.86
CA GLU A 146 -2.67 1.64 -8.05
C GLU A 146 -2.98 2.65 -6.95
N THR A 147 -1.97 3.22 -6.30
CA THR A 147 -2.17 4.28 -5.29
C THR A 147 -2.83 5.53 -5.89
N GLN A 148 -2.44 5.91 -7.12
CA GLN A 148 -3.10 6.99 -7.87
C GLN A 148 -4.56 6.65 -8.20
N ARG A 149 -4.84 5.42 -8.66
CA ARG A 149 -6.21 4.96 -8.91
C ARG A 149 -7.09 5.03 -7.65
N LEU A 150 -6.53 4.72 -6.48
CA LEU A 150 -7.23 4.83 -5.20
C LEU A 150 -7.51 6.28 -4.80
N LEU A 151 -6.57 7.20 -5.04
CA LEU A 151 -6.80 8.64 -4.85
C LEU A 151 -7.95 9.13 -5.74
N ASP A 152 -7.91 8.81 -7.03
CA ASP A 152 -8.97 9.20 -7.97
C ASP A 152 -10.34 8.70 -7.51
N LEU A 153 -10.43 7.47 -7.01
CA LEU A 153 -11.67 6.90 -6.47
C LEU A 153 -12.19 7.68 -5.26
N ILE A 154 -11.32 8.05 -4.33
CA ILE A 154 -11.69 8.81 -3.12
C ILE A 154 -12.09 10.25 -3.46
N ASP A 155 -11.38 10.88 -4.40
CA ASP A 155 -11.70 12.20 -4.91
C ASP A 155 -13.06 12.21 -5.64
N GLU A 156 -13.35 11.18 -6.43
CA GLU A 156 -14.66 11.03 -7.08
C GLU A 156 -15.79 10.92 -6.05
N MET A 157 -15.60 10.13 -4.99
CA MET A 157 -16.60 10.01 -3.92
C MET A 157 -16.83 11.34 -3.19
N ASN A 158 -15.77 12.07 -2.87
CA ASN A 158 -15.87 13.38 -2.23
C ASN A 158 -16.52 14.43 -3.15
N ALA A 159 -16.22 14.38 -4.45
CA ALA A 159 -16.88 15.24 -5.44
C ALA A 159 -18.40 14.99 -5.45
N ARG A 160 -18.85 13.74 -5.38
CA ARG A 160 -20.29 13.41 -5.28
C ARG A 160 -20.94 14.03 -4.04
N VAL A 161 -20.28 13.95 -2.87
CA VAL A 161 -20.77 14.60 -1.64
C VAL A 161 -20.90 16.10 -1.84
N LYS A 162 -19.88 16.74 -2.42
CA LYS A 162 -19.90 18.19 -2.68
C LYS A 162 -21.01 18.59 -3.64
N THR A 163 -21.20 17.86 -4.74
CA THR A 163 -22.30 18.13 -5.67
C THR A 163 -23.66 17.96 -5.01
N TYR A 164 -23.80 16.99 -4.09
CA TYR A 164 -25.05 16.83 -3.34
C TYR A 164 -25.31 18.04 -2.44
N ASP A 165 -24.31 18.53 -1.72
CA ASP A 165 -24.43 19.74 -0.90
C ASP A 165 -24.87 20.95 -1.74
N GLU A 166 -24.21 21.19 -2.88
CA GLU A 166 -24.55 22.28 -3.81
C GLU A 166 -26.00 22.18 -4.33
N THR A 167 -26.48 20.97 -4.64
CA THR A 167 -27.87 20.75 -5.07
C THR A 167 -28.88 20.89 -3.93
N ALA A 168 -28.52 20.54 -2.69
CA ALA A 168 -29.37 20.70 -1.53
C ALA A 168 -29.55 22.19 -1.18
N GLU A 169 -28.47 22.98 -1.30
CA GLU A 169 -28.52 24.44 -1.14
C GLU A 169 -29.41 25.08 -2.21
N ALA A 170 -29.24 24.69 -3.48
CA ALA A 170 -30.03 25.22 -4.59
C ALA A 170 -31.54 24.90 -4.49
N THR A 171 -31.90 23.80 -3.82
CA THR A 171 -33.30 23.39 -3.62
C THR A 171 -33.91 23.90 -2.31
N GLY A 172 -33.16 24.67 -1.51
CA GLY A 172 -33.64 25.24 -0.24
C GLY A 172 -33.93 24.19 0.85
N LYS A 173 -33.24 23.05 0.79
CA LYS A 173 -33.40 21.94 1.75
C LYS A 173 -32.41 21.98 2.92
N LEU A 174 -31.52 22.98 2.93
CA LEU A 174 -30.52 23.24 3.99
C LEU A 174 -30.91 24.48 4.80
#